data_AF-A0A396HLX6-F1
#
_entry.id   AF-A0A396HLX6-F1
#
_cell.length_a   1.000
_cell.length_b   1.000
_cell.length_c   1.000
_cell.angle_alpha   90.00
_cell.angle_beta   90.00
_cell.angle_gamma   90.00
#
_symmetry.space_group_name_H-M   'P 1'
#
loop_
_entity.id
_entity.type
_entity.pdbx_description
1 polymer ?
#
loop_
_entity_poly.entity_id
_entity_poly.type
_entity_poly.pdbx_seq_one_letter_code
_entity_poly.pdbx_strand_id
1 'polypeptide(L)'
;MQPKYVKKLCQLIEISQPGDTLIFYFSGHGNYDEEGHIHLVAADGSALYGYDFQASLDSMADRVKATFIIDSCYGGEFMVLAHHKVVLYASSKQDEESTGGSLGSLFTNVFVNCVKQNLQTTHQQLINQIQKKHSNHGGRPVANLIATPETRNSIIFQ
;
A
#
# COMPACT_ATOMS: atom_id res chain seq x y z
N MET A 1 -15.33 1.60 19.32
CA MET A 1 -16.20 1.40 18.13
C MET A 1 -15.28 1.35 16.93
N GLN A 2 -15.32 0.29 16.12
CA GLN A 2 -14.39 0.13 14.99
C GLN A 2 -14.66 1.20 13.91
N PRO A 3 -13.63 1.85 13.33
CA PRO A 3 -13.84 2.87 12.31
C PRO A 3 -14.63 2.34 11.10
N LYS A 4 -15.47 3.19 10.50
CA LYS A 4 -16.36 2.83 9.38
C LYS A 4 -15.60 2.23 8.19
N TYR A 5 -14.39 2.69 7.92
CA TYR A 5 -13.55 2.23 6.81
C TYR A 5 -12.98 0.83 7.06
N VAL A 6 -12.53 0.56 8.29
CA VAL A 6 -12.09 -0.77 8.71
C VAL A 6 -13.24 -1.76 8.54
N LYS A 7 -14.43 -1.43 9.07
CA LYS A 7 -15.62 -2.29 8.91
C LYS A 7 -15.94 -2.60 7.45
N LYS A 8 -15.90 -1.60 6.57
CA LYS A 8 -16.15 -1.80 5.14
C LYS A 8 -15.10 -2.68 4.46
N LEU A 9 -13.81 -2.51 4.82
CA LEU A 9 -12.76 -3.34 4.26
C LEU A 9 -12.88 -4.78 4.77
N CYS A 10 -13.15 -4.99 6.06
CA CYS A 10 -13.44 -6.31 6.62
C CYS A 10 -14.63 -6.96 5.89
N GLN A 11 -15.72 -6.23 5.63
CA GLN A 11 -16.86 -6.75 4.89
C GLN A 11 -16.51 -7.14 3.44
N LEU A 12 -15.70 -6.32 2.75
CA LEU A 12 -15.22 -6.65 1.40
C LEU A 12 -14.37 -7.93 1.40
N ILE A 13 -13.52 -8.06 2.42
CA ILE A 13 -12.68 -9.25 2.64
C ILE A 13 -13.55 -10.49 2.92
N GLU A 14 -14.57 -10.37 3.76
CA GLU A 14 -15.46 -11.46 4.15
C GLU A 14 -16.24 -12.05 2.97
N ILE A 15 -16.64 -11.23 2.01
CA ILE A 15 -17.41 -11.69 0.83
C ILE A 15 -16.53 -12.20 -0.32
N SER A 16 -15.21 -12.02 -0.24
CA SER A 16 -14.27 -12.43 -1.29
C SER A 16 -14.16 -13.96 -1.40
N GLN A 17 -14.01 -14.43 -2.63
CA GLN A 17 -13.91 -15.84 -2.99
C GLN A 17 -12.46 -16.23 -3.30
N PRO A 18 -12.12 -17.53 -3.21
CA PRO A 18 -10.81 -18.01 -3.66
C PRO A 18 -10.50 -17.59 -5.10
N GLY A 19 -9.35 -16.95 -5.30
CA GLY A 19 -8.92 -16.43 -6.61
C GLY A 19 -9.24 -14.96 -6.84
N ASP A 20 -9.99 -14.30 -5.94
CA ASP A 20 -10.20 -12.86 -6.02
C ASP A 20 -8.87 -12.09 -5.81
N THR A 21 -8.78 -10.94 -6.48
CA THR A 21 -7.74 -9.93 -6.25
C THR A 21 -8.37 -8.68 -5.66
N LEU A 22 -7.91 -8.28 -4.48
CA LEU A 22 -8.32 -7.04 -3.83
C LEU A 22 -7.24 -5.98 -3.99
N ILE A 23 -7.66 -4.77 -4.34
CA ILE A 23 -6.80 -3.59 -4.39
C ILE A 23 -7.34 -2.59 -3.37
N PHE A 24 -6.48 -2.24 -2.41
CA PHE A 24 -6.72 -1.15 -1.48
C PHE A 24 -5.82 0.02 -1.88
N TYR A 25 -6.43 1.15 -2.24
CA TYR A 25 -5.71 2.38 -2.54
C TYR A 25 -6.09 3.45 -1.51
N PHE A 26 -5.07 4.04 -0.90
CA PHE A 26 -5.21 5.18 0.00
C PHE A 26 -4.26 6.28 -0.43
N SER A 27 -4.78 7.50 -0.53
CA SER A 27 -3.98 8.72 -0.71
C SER A 27 -4.48 9.77 0.25
N GLY A 28 -3.58 10.30 1.08
CA GLY A 28 -3.96 11.19 2.17
C GLY A 28 -2.84 11.38 3.18
N HIS A 29 -3.23 11.78 4.38
CA HIS A 29 -2.29 12.02 5.47
C HIS A 29 -1.99 10.73 6.24
N GLY A 30 -0.75 10.62 6.67
CA GLY A 30 -0.28 9.66 7.66
C GLY A 30 0.32 10.43 8.81
N ASN A 31 0.18 9.88 10.01
CA ASN A 31 0.64 10.49 11.25
C ASN A 31 1.08 9.39 12.21
N TYR A 32 1.59 9.77 13.38
CA TYR A 32 1.86 8.88 14.50
C TYR A 32 1.10 9.36 15.73
N ASP A 33 0.74 8.43 16.62
CA ASP A 33 0.15 8.79 17.91
C ASP A 33 1.23 9.07 18.98
N GLU A 34 0.82 9.36 20.21
CA GLU A 34 1.72 9.66 21.33
C GLU A 34 2.65 8.49 21.69
N GLU A 35 2.29 7.26 21.29
CA GLU A 35 3.08 6.03 21.49
C GLU A 35 4.02 5.75 20.31
N GLY A 36 3.96 6.57 19.25
CA GLY A 36 4.77 6.43 18.05
C GLY A 36 4.18 5.46 17.02
N HIS A 37 2.93 5.02 17.17
CA HIS A 37 2.31 4.12 16.20
C HIS A 37 1.82 4.89 14.98
N ILE A 38 2.34 4.49 13.82
CA ILE A 38 1.94 5.07 12.54
C ILE A 38 0.51 4.66 12.16
N HIS A 39 -0.26 5.64 11.71
CA HIS A 39 -1.62 5.46 11.22
C HIS A 39 -1.90 6.36 10.01
N LEU A 40 -2.89 5.95 9.21
CA LEU A 40 -3.47 6.79 8.17
C LEU A 40 -4.61 7.62 8.77
N VAL A 41 -4.78 8.85 8.30
CA VAL A 41 -5.83 9.75 8.79
C VAL A 41 -6.97 9.75 7.79
N ALA A 42 -8.13 9.27 8.21
CA ALA A 42 -9.34 9.29 7.41
C ALA A 42 -9.95 10.69 7.30
N ALA A 43 -10.88 10.88 6.37
CA ALA A 43 -11.50 12.18 6.12
C ALA A 43 -12.32 12.73 7.29
N ASP A 44 -12.79 11.86 8.20
CA ASP A 44 -13.48 12.24 9.44
C ASP A 44 -12.51 12.48 10.62
N GLY A 45 -11.21 12.45 10.37
CA GLY A 45 -10.16 12.60 11.38
C GLY A 45 -9.86 11.32 12.16
N SER A 46 -10.54 10.19 11.87
CA SER A 46 -10.24 8.93 12.54
C SER A 46 -8.88 8.36 12.11
N ALA A 47 -8.18 7.76 13.06
CA ALA A 47 -6.96 7.01 12.80
C ALA A 47 -7.30 5.60 12.26
N LEU A 48 -6.58 5.18 11.24
CA LEU A 48 -6.59 3.83 10.69
C LEU A 48 -5.23 3.20 10.91
N TYR A 49 -5.16 2.18 11.76
CA TYR A 49 -3.90 1.50 12.05
C TYR A 49 -3.76 0.25 11.19
N GLY A 50 -2.54 -0.09 10.78
CA GLY A 50 -2.30 -1.33 10.03
C GLY A 50 -2.77 -2.58 10.75
N TYR A 51 -2.57 -2.63 12.06
CA TYR A 51 -2.97 -3.76 12.89
C TYR A 51 -4.49 -3.93 12.97
N ASP A 52 -5.30 -2.89 12.69
CA ASP A 52 -6.76 -3.01 12.61
C ASP A 52 -7.22 -3.92 11.47
N PHE A 53 -6.37 -4.09 10.45
CA PHE A 53 -6.63 -4.94 9.30
C PHE A 53 -6.04 -6.33 9.46
N GLN A 54 -5.12 -6.52 10.41
CA GLN A 54 -4.28 -7.71 10.46
C GLN A 54 -5.10 -8.98 10.63
N ALA A 55 -6.02 -9.00 11.60
CA ALA A 55 -6.86 -10.18 11.85
C ALA A 55 -7.73 -10.55 10.62
N SER A 56 -8.27 -9.55 9.91
CA SER A 56 -9.02 -9.80 8.68
C SER A 56 -8.13 -10.31 7.56
N LEU A 57 -6.93 -9.76 7.40
CA LEU A 57 -5.94 -10.19 6.41
C LEU A 57 -5.43 -11.61 6.67
N ASP A 58 -5.17 -11.96 7.93
CA ASP A 58 -4.77 -13.30 8.33
C ASP A 58 -5.87 -14.33 8.06
N SER A 59 -7.15 -13.95 8.18
CA SER A 59 -8.28 -14.85 7.92
C SER A 59 -8.53 -15.16 6.42
N MET A 60 -7.94 -14.38 5.51
CA MET A 60 -8.15 -14.46 4.05
C MET A 60 -6.89 -14.83 3.28
N ALA A 61 -5.80 -14.98 4.01
CA ALA A 61 -4.43 -14.94 3.54
C ALA A 61 -4.11 -16.05 2.52
N ASP A 62 -4.84 -17.17 2.61
CA ASP A 62 -4.75 -18.28 1.67
C ASP A 62 -5.74 -18.19 0.49
N ARG A 63 -6.76 -17.33 0.58
CA ARG A 63 -7.88 -17.27 -0.37
C ARG A 63 -7.73 -16.16 -1.40
N VAL A 64 -7.17 -15.02 -1.01
CA VAL A 64 -7.23 -13.78 -1.78
C VAL A 64 -5.83 -13.18 -1.91
N LYS A 65 -5.54 -12.61 -3.09
CA LYS A 65 -4.36 -11.75 -3.27
C LYS A 65 -4.75 -10.31 -2.94
N ALA A 66 -4.10 -9.70 -1.96
CA ALA A 66 -4.36 -8.31 -1.58
C ALA A 66 -3.18 -7.40 -1.93
N THR A 67 -3.45 -6.32 -2.65
CA THR A 67 -2.46 -5.28 -2.97
C THR A 67 -2.88 -3.97 -2.34
N PHE A 68 -2.05 -3.47 -1.42
CA PHE A 68 -2.16 -2.16 -0.79
C PHE A 68 -1.26 -1.18 -1.54
N ILE A 69 -1.81 -0.02 -1.87
CA ILE A 69 -1.11 1.11 -2.49
C ILE A 69 -1.36 2.32 -1.59
N ILE A 70 -0.36 2.68 -0.80
CA ILE A 70 -0.43 3.71 0.24
C ILE A 70 0.41 4.90 -0.18
N ASP A 71 -0.28 5.98 -0.49
CA ASP A 71 0.28 7.24 -0.95
C ASP A 71 0.12 8.29 0.16
N SER A 72 1.02 8.20 1.13
CA SER A 72 0.97 8.95 2.38
C SER A 72 2.38 9.13 2.92
N CYS A 73 2.62 10.25 3.61
CA CYS A 73 3.75 10.37 4.53
C CYS A 73 3.69 9.20 5.54
N TYR A 74 4.85 8.69 5.93
CA TYR A 74 4.97 7.57 6.89
C TYR A 74 4.30 6.25 6.45
N GLY A 75 3.81 6.12 5.21
CA GLY A 75 3.10 4.92 4.75
C GLY A 75 3.96 3.64 4.72
N GLY A 76 5.29 3.77 4.78
CA GLY A 76 6.24 2.65 4.75
C GLY A 76 6.18 1.70 5.95
N GLU A 77 5.63 2.14 7.09
CA GLU A 77 5.42 1.28 8.28
C GLU A 77 3.95 1.03 8.58
N PHE A 78 3.05 1.51 7.71
CA PHE A 78 1.62 1.34 7.90
C PHE A 78 1.26 -0.13 8.12
N MET A 79 1.97 -1.08 7.51
CA MET A 79 1.84 -2.50 7.85
C MET A 79 3.20 -3.17 7.92
N VAL A 80 3.50 -3.81 9.05
CA VAL A 80 4.74 -4.59 9.28
C VAL A 80 4.65 -6.01 8.72
N LEU A 81 3.48 -6.43 8.23
CA LEU A 81 3.19 -7.85 8.02
C LEU A 81 3.29 -8.26 6.55
N ALA A 82 4.41 -8.92 6.23
CA ALA A 82 4.58 -9.66 4.98
C ALA A 82 3.87 -11.01 5.09
N HIS A 83 2.56 -11.04 4.84
CA HIS A 83 1.87 -12.29 4.55
C HIS A 83 2.16 -12.74 3.11
N HIS A 84 2.22 -14.05 2.82
CA HIS A 84 2.65 -14.58 1.52
C HIS A 84 1.75 -14.22 0.31
N LYS A 85 0.59 -13.58 0.53
CA LYS A 85 -0.31 -13.07 -0.53
C LYS A 85 -0.69 -11.59 -0.36
N VAL A 86 -0.01 -10.87 0.53
CA VAL A 86 -0.19 -9.43 0.72
C VAL A 86 0.99 -8.69 0.14
N VAL A 87 0.70 -7.68 -0.67
CA VAL A 87 1.69 -6.76 -1.23
C VAL A 87 1.34 -5.35 -0.78
N LEU A 88 2.33 -4.61 -0.30
CA LEU A 88 2.20 -3.20 0.03
C LEU A 88 3.21 -2.38 -0.75
N TYR A 89 2.69 -1.44 -1.56
CA TYR A 89 3.45 -0.34 -2.13
C TYR A 89 3.22 0.91 -1.29
N ALA A 90 4.30 1.53 -0.81
CA ALA A 90 4.24 2.79 -0.09
C ALA A 90 4.98 3.89 -0.83
N SER A 91 4.44 5.11 -0.82
CA SER A 91 5.09 6.29 -1.41
C SER A 91 6.42 6.66 -0.77
N SER A 92 6.61 6.31 0.51
CA SER A 92 7.80 6.65 1.27
C SER A 92 8.40 5.44 2.00
N LYS A 93 9.68 5.54 2.34
CA LYS A 93 10.32 4.73 3.39
C LYS A 93 9.96 5.30 4.77
N GLN A 94 10.27 4.53 5.81
CA GLN A 94 10.20 4.95 7.22
C GLN A 94 10.71 6.39 7.38
N ASP A 95 9.94 7.22 8.10
CA ASP A 95 10.24 8.61 8.46
C ASP A 95 10.41 9.65 7.34
N GLU A 96 10.02 9.36 6.09
CA GLU A 96 10.07 10.38 5.02
C GLU A 96 8.67 10.93 4.65
N GLU A 97 8.58 12.27 4.49
CA GLU A 97 7.40 12.96 3.97
C GLU A 97 7.19 12.64 2.48
N SER A 98 5.95 12.36 2.07
CA SER A 98 5.57 12.21 0.65
C SER A 98 5.50 13.55 -0.05
N THR A 99 6.03 13.66 -1.26
CA THR A 99 5.92 14.87 -2.08
C THR A 99 4.56 14.96 -2.77
N GLY A 100 3.71 15.85 -2.27
CA GLY A 100 2.53 16.33 -2.99
C GLY A 100 2.93 17.30 -4.09
N GLY A 101 2.32 17.18 -5.28
CA GLY A 101 2.49 18.12 -6.39
C GLY A 101 1.17 18.78 -6.80
N SER A 102 1.26 19.88 -7.56
CA SER A 102 0.10 20.60 -8.12
C SER A 102 -0.75 19.77 -9.09
N LEU A 103 -0.26 18.59 -9.51
CA LEU A 103 -0.91 17.63 -10.41
C LEU A 103 -1.22 16.29 -9.71
N GLY A 104 -1.33 16.29 -8.38
CA GLY A 104 -1.51 15.09 -7.57
C GLY A 104 -0.18 14.49 -7.08
N SER A 105 -0.24 13.30 -6.48
CA SER A 105 0.95 12.64 -5.94
C SER A 105 1.89 12.16 -7.04
N LEU A 106 3.18 12.46 -6.88
CA LEU A 106 4.24 11.96 -7.76
C LEU A 106 4.28 10.43 -7.74
N PHE A 107 4.13 9.81 -6.57
CA PHE A 107 4.16 8.35 -6.43
C PHE A 107 3.00 7.70 -7.19
N THR A 108 1.76 8.13 -6.96
CA THR A 108 0.59 7.55 -7.64
C THR A 108 0.72 7.68 -9.17
N ASN A 109 1.12 8.86 -9.66
CA ASN A 109 1.29 9.09 -11.08
C ASN A 109 2.39 8.20 -11.69
N VAL A 110 3.53 8.04 -11.02
CA VAL A 110 4.61 7.17 -11.47
C VAL A 110 4.19 5.70 -11.43
N PHE A 111 3.51 5.26 -10.37
CA PHE A 111 2.99 3.90 -10.23
C PHE A 111 2.09 3.53 -11.41
N VAL A 112 1.05 4.35 -11.67
CA VAL A 112 0.09 4.12 -12.76
C VAL A 112 0.80 4.10 -14.11
N ASN A 113 1.76 5.01 -14.35
CA ASN A 113 2.50 5.05 -15.60
C ASN A 113 3.39 3.82 -15.81
N CYS A 114 4.00 3.26 -14.75
CA CYS A 114 4.78 2.02 -14.87
C CYS A 114 3.88 0.81 -15.12
N VAL A 115 2.75 0.70 -14.42
CA VAL A 115 1.77 -0.38 -14.66
C VAL A 115 1.27 -0.39 -16.11
N LYS A 116 0.92 0.78 -16.65
CA LYS A 116 0.42 0.91 -18.03
C LYS A 116 1.44 0.48 -19.10
N GLN A 117 2.74 0.54 -18.80
CA GLN A 117 3.79 0.22 -19.75
C GLN A 117 4.02 -1.29 -19.91
N ASN A 118 3.77 -2.07 -18.87
CA ASN A 118 3.93 -3.52 -18.92
C ASN A 118 3.05 -4.22 -17.88
N LEU A 119 1.94 -4.80 -18.33
CA LEU A 119 1.03 -5.56 -17.47
C LEU A 119 1.61 -6.91 -17.01
N GLN A 120 2.67 -7.41 -17.68
CA GLN A 120 3.35 -8.66 -17.35
C GLN A 120 4.56 -8.45 -16.42
N THR A 121 4.69 -7.25 -15.84
CA THR A 121 5.78 -6.95 -14.91
C THR A 121 5.56 -7.64 -13.57
N THR A 122 6.63 -8.09 -12.94
CA THR A 122 6.58 -8.57 -11.55
C THR A 122 6.52 -7.41 -10.56
N HIS A 123 6.11 -7.69 -9.32
CA HIS A 123 6.11 -6.68 -8.26
C HIS A 123 7.51 -6.05 -8.03
N GLN A 124 8.57 -6.87 -8.05
CA GLN A 124 9.96 -6.42 -7.91
C GLN A 124 10.42 -5.56 -9.09
N GLN A 125 10.04 -5.93 -10.32
CA GLN A 125 10.35 -5.13 -11.50
C GLN A 125 9.63 -3.77 -11.46
N LEU A 126 8.36 -3.76 -11.03
CA LEU A 126 7.60 -2.52 -10.92
C LEU A 126 8.21 -1.56 -9.90
N ILE A 127 8.53 -2.02 -8.68
CA ILE A 127 9.12 -1.12 -7.68
C ILE A 127 10.46 -0.55 -8.16
N ASN A 128 11.30 -1.36 -8.84
CA ASN A 128 12.56 -0.88 -9.40
C ASN A 128 12.32 0.22 -10.46
N GLN A 129 11.29 0.08 -11.31
CA GLN A 129 10.92 1.09 -12.29
C GLN A 129 10.40 2.37 -11.62
N ILE A 130 9.55 2.23 -10.60
CA ILE A 130 9.03 3.37 -9.83
C ILE A 130 10.19 4.14 -9.20
N GLN A 131 11.06 3.46 -8.45
CA GLN A 131 12.21 4.07 -7.78
C GLN A 131 13.14 4.77 -8.78
N LYS A 132 13.46 4.13 -9.92
CA LYS A 132 14.29 4.74 -10.98
C LYS A 132 13.65 6.02 -11.53
N LYS A 133 12.34 6.01 -11.81
CA LYS A 133 11.65 7.20 -12.30
C LYS A 133 11.56 8.29 -11.24
N HIS A 134 11.36 7.94 -9.97
CA HIS A 134 11.30 8.89 -8.86
C HIS A 134 12.63 9.65 -8.69
N SER A 135 13.76 8.93 -8.71
CA SER A 135 15.11 9.52 -8.64
C SER A 135 15.40 10.50 -9.78
N ASN A 136 14.92 10.20 -11.00
CA ASN A 136 15.11 11.07 -12.16
C ASN A 136 14.34 12.41 -12.05
N HIS A 137 13.33 12.49 -11.19
CA HIS A 137 12.56 13.71 -10.95
C HIS A 137 13.00 14.43 -9.67
N GLY A 138 14.14 14.05 -9.07
CA GLY A 138 14.64 14.64 -7.82
C GLY A 138 13.77 14.32 -6.59
N GLY A 139 12.82 13.38 -6.72
CA GLY A 139 11.83 13.08 -5.69
C GLY A 139 12.41 12.24 -4.55
N ARG A 140 12.59 12.86 -3.39
CA ARG A 140 12.34 12.17 -2.12
C ARG A 140 10.84 12.24 -1.81
N PRO A 141 10.26 11.23 -1.16
CA PRO A 141 10.87 10.03 -0.59
C PRO A 141 10.97 8.87 -1.59
N VAL A 142 11.72 7.80 -1.26
CA VAL A 142 11.86 6.65 -2.18
C VAL A 142 10.73 5.65 -1.93
N ALA A 143 9.94 5.35 -2.96
CA ALA A 143 8.88 4.34 -2.88
C ALA A 143 9.40 3.01 -2.32
N ASN A 144 8.57 2.33 -1.52
CA ASN A 144 8.90 1.07 -0.87
C ASN A 144 7.96 -0.07 -1.30
N LEU A 145 8.47 -1.30 -1.23
CA LEU A 145 7.70 -2.53 -1.47
C LEU A 145 7.88 -3.49 -0.28
N ILE A 146 6.77 -3.82 0.37
CA ILE A 146 6.68 -4.83 1.42
C ILE A 146 5.91 -6.02 0.85
N ALA A 147 6.61 -7.14 0.71
CA ALA A 147 6.10 -8.39 0.15
C ALA A 147 7.13 -9.50 0.44
N THR A 148 6.67 -10.76 0.51
CA THR A 148 7.56 -11.91 0.63
C THR A 148 8.39 -12.13 -0.65
N PRO A 149 9.51 -12.87 -0.59
CA PRO A 149 10.33 -13.15 -1.78
C PRO A 149 9.55 -13.81 -2.93
N GLU A 150 8.61 -14.70 -2.62
CA GLU A 150 7.76 -15.36 -3.61
C GLU A 150 6.84 -14.35 -4.28
N THR A 151 6.09 -13.56 -3.50
CA THR A 151 5.14 -12.58 -4.04
C THR A 151 5.86 -11.50 -4.87
N ARG A 152 7.07 -11.09 -4.48
CA ARG A 152 7.90 -10.12 -5.23
C ARG A 152 8.14 -10.54 -6.68
N ASN A 153 8.25 -11.84 -6.94
CA ASN A 153 8.54 -12.38 -8.27
C ASN A 153 7.27 -12.75 -9.05
N SER A 154 6.08 -12.63 -8.46
CA SER A 154 4.81 -12.84 -9.16
C SER A 154 4.40 -11.62 -9.99
N ILE A 155 3.59 -11.85 -11.04
CA ILE A 155 2.99 -10.79 -11.86
C ILE A 155 1.93 -10.05 -11.04
N ILE A 156 1.81 -8.74 -11.23
CA ILE A 156 0.96 -7.88 -10.40
C ILE A 156 -0.52 -8.27 -10.50
N PHE A 157 -1.03 -8.40 -11.72
CA PHE A 157 -2.43 -8.75 -11.99
C PHE A 157 -2.46 -10.13 -12.65
N GLN A 158 -2.60 -11.17 -11.83
CA GLN A 158 -2.79 -12.56 -12.23
C GLN A 158 -4.09 -13.08 -11.67
#